data_AF-A0A6J5VS35-F1
#
_entry.id   AF-A0A6J5VS35-F1
#
_cell.length_a   1.000
_cell.length_b   1.000
_cell.length_c   1.000
_cell.angle_alpha   90.00
_cell.angle_beta   90.00
_cell.angle_gamma   90.00
#
_symmetry.space_group_name_H-M   'P 1'
#
loop_
_entity.id
_entity.type
_entity.pdbx_description
1 polymer ?
#
loop_
_entity_poly.entity_id
_entity_poly.type
_entity_poly.pdbx_seq_one_letter_code
_entity_poly.pdbx_strand_id
1 'polypeptide(L)'
;MPDSDPRSFSRQANIHCLYCTGAYDQPHSNLSIDIHRTWFFFPWHRMMLHFHEGIVGSLIGDDEFALPFWNWDSPDAMTLPGWYMNEPCFDDQSDFSHFPPKVCDLNFLEDNDIEPEEQIHLNLALMYKQVVSGAKKPELFMGCPYKAGEGSVCDGPGTVERAPHNTMHKWVGSNFQPKREDMGAFYSAARDPAFYTHHANIDRLWELVRIYVRDVLNTTKLRSVYEEAEYASKALYSIQNGQASSETKRKQNHIAITASKYNRRKQEKEEEEAFLVVHGIDVQSDEYVKFDEYS
;
A
#
# COMPACT_ATOMS: atom_id res chain seq x y z
N MET A 1 12.87 22.99 10.76
CA MET A 1 12.36 23.31 12.11
C MET A 1 13.15 22.53 13.15
N PRO A 2 13.26 22.98 14.41
CA PRO A 2 13.91 22.21 15.48
C PRO A 2 13.19 20.89 15.77
N ASP A 3 13.90 19.86 16.22
CA ASP A 3 13.33 18.54 16.55
C ASP A 3 12.35 18.54 17.73
N SER A 4 12.29 19.61 18.51
CA SER A 4 11.31 19.80 19.58
C SER A 4 9.95 20.25 19.06
N ASP A 5 9.86 20.78 17.83
CA ASP A 5 8.59 21.20 17.23
C ASP A 5 7.84 19.95 16.72
N PRO A 6 6.59 19.70 17.14
CA PRO A 6 5.81 18.54 16.68
C PRO A 6 5.57 18.52 15.17
N ARG A 7 5.76 19.67 14.49
CA ARG A 7 5.63 19.82 13.04
C ARG A 7 6.94 19.51 12.30
N SER A 8 8.07 19.34 13.01
CA SER A 8 9.34 19.01 12.36
C SER A 8 9.20 17.74 11.53
N PHE A 9 9.92 17.68 10.41
CA PHE A 9 9.90 16.51 9.54
C PHE A 9 10.28 15.24 10.29
N SER A 10 11.28 15.32 11.18
CA SER A 10 11.67 14.23 12.07
C SER A 10 10.53 13.77 12.99
N ARG A 11 9.72 14.69 13.53
CA ARG A 11 8.56 14.34 14.38
C ARG A 11 7.43 13.74 13.57
N GLN A 12 7.14 14.28 12.39
CA GLN A 12 6.16 13.71 11.46
C GLN A 12 6.54 12.28 11.06
N ALA A 13 7.79 12.04 10.68
CA ALA A 13 8.30 10.70 10.35
C ALA A 13 8.20 9.73 11.53
N ASN A 14 8.49 10.19 12.75
CA ASN A 14 8.43 9.36 13.95
C ASN A 14 7.00 8.94 14.33
N ILE A 15 5.95 9.66 13.89
CA ILE A 15 4.56 9.23 14.11
C ILE A 15 4.31 7.86 13.48
N HIS A 16 4.78 7.67 12.24
CA HIS A 16 4.70 6.38 11.57
C HIS A 16 5.44 5.30 12.36
N CYS A 17 6.68 5.56 12.79
CA CYS A 17 7.44 4.62 13.61
C CYS A 17 6.67 4.17 14.86
N LEU A 18 6.10 5.11 15.62
CA LEU A 18 5.43 4.82 16.89
C LEU A 18 4.17 3.94 16.73
N TYR A 19 3.37 4.18 15.69
CA TYR A 19 2.11 3.45 15.46
C TYR A 19 2.29 2.13 14.70
N CYS A 20 3.47 1.89 14.13
CA CYS A 20 3.75 0.71 13.29
C CYS A 20 4.73 -0.28 13.92
N THR A 21 5.40 0.09 15.01
CA THR A 21 6.38 -0.77 15.71
C THR A 21 5.94 -1.19 17.11
N GLY A 22 4.66 -1.01 17.44
CA GLY A 22 4.09 -1.43 18.72
C GLY A 22 4.52 -0.56 19.90
N ALA A 23 4.81 0.73 19.69
CA ALA A 23 5.27 1.63 20.76
C ALA A 23 4.16 2.03 21.75
N TYR A 24 2.90 1.79 21.42
CA TYR A 24 1.75 2.09 22.27
C TYR A 24 0.95 0.83 22.59
N ASP A 25 0.56 0.69 23.85
CA ASP A 25 -0.38 -0.35 24.26
C ASP A 25 -1.83 0.09 24.07
N GLN A 26 -2.69 -0.86 23.75
CA GLN A 26 -4.13 -0.66 23.79
C GLN A 26 -4.58 -0.33 25.23
N PRO A 27 -5.45 0.67 25.43
CA PRO A 27 -6.00 0.96 26.74
C PRO A 27 -6.64 -0.28 27.37
N HIS A 28 -6.31 -0.57 28.63
CA HIS A 28 -6.84 -1.71 29.39
C HIS A 28 -6.49 -3.10 28.84
N SER A 29 -5.41 -3.21 28.07
CA SER A 29 -4.90 -4.47 27.50
C SER A 29 -3.37 -4.49 27.52
N ASN A 30 -2.78 -5.67 27.43
CA ASN A 30 -1.32 -5.86 27.27
C ASN A 30 -0.94 -6.06 25.79
N LEU A 31 -1.85 -5.71 24.86
CA LEU A 31 -1.62 -5.80 23.43
C LEU A 31 -1.13 -4.46 22.91
N SER A 32 -0.04 -4.47 22.14
CA SER A 32 0.42 -3.29 21.42
C SER A 32 -0.53 -2.93 20.28
N ILE A 33 -0.63 -1.64 19.97
CA ILE A 33 -1.31 -1.10 18.80
C ILE A 33 -0.44 -1.35 17.57
N ASP A 34 -1.05 -1.91 16.54
CA ASP A 34 -0.49 -1.98 15.20
C ASP A 34 -1.57 -1.53 14.21
N ILE A 35 -1.25 -0.50 13.43
CA ILE A 35 -2.16 0.05 12.42
C ILE A 35 -2.07 -0.72 11.11
N HIS A 36 -0.97 -1.46 10.90
CA HIS A 36 -0.75 -2.31 9.74
C HIS A 36 -1.41 -3.68 9.95
N ARG A 37 -1.71 -4.35 8.84
CA ARG A 37 -2.30 -5.68 8.72
C ARG A 37 -3.69 -5.76 9.37
N THR A 38 -4.36 -4.61 9.44
CA THR A 38 -5.71 -4.44 10.00
C THR A 38 -6.51 -3.43 9.17
N TRP A 39 -7.82 -3.36 9.40
CA TRP A 39 -8.70 -2.34 8.82
C TRP A 39 -8.37 -0.89 9.19
N PHE A 40 -7.42 -0.64 10.09
CA PHE A 40 -6.96 0.71 10.45
C PHE A 40 -5.95 1.28 9.45
N PHE A 41 -5.39 0.43 8.58
CA PHE A 41 -4.41 0.82 7.56
C PHE A 41 -4.84 2.09 6.81
N PHE A 42 -5.98 2.06 6.12
CA PHE A 42 -6.47 3.22 5.37
C PHE A 42 -6.80 4.45 6.23
N PRO A 43 -7.70 4.37 7.24
CA PRO A 43 -8.11 5.56 7.99
C PRO A 43 -6.98 6.20 8.79
N TRP A 44 -6.01 5.43 9.28
CA TRP A 44 -4.87 5.99 10.01
C TRP A 44 -3.94 6.77 9.08
N HIS A 45 -3.59 6.19 7.93
CA HIS A 45 -2.75 6.88 6.93
C HIS A 45 -3.44 8.12 6.37
N ARG A 46 -4.75 8.08 6.10
CA ARG A 46 -5.55 9.27 5.73
C ARG A 46 -5.37 10.41 6.73
N MET A 47 -5.48 10.10 8.02
CA MET A 47 -5.34 11.12 9.06
C MET A 47 -3.90 11.65 9.16
N MET A 48 -2.90 10.78 9.01
CA MET A 48 -1.49 11.19 8.96
C MET A 48 -1.26 12.18 7.81
N LEU A 49 -1.73 11.86 6.60
CA LEU A 49 -1.61 12.73 5.43
C LEU A 49 -2.36 14.05 5.61
N HIS A 50 -3.60 14.01 6.13
CA HIS A 50 -4.41 15.20 6.37
C HIS A 50 -3.71 16.22 7.27
N PHE A 51 -3.14 15.76 8.39
CA PHE A 51 -2.39 16.66 9.28
C PHE A 51 -1.06 17.10 8.66
N HIS A 52 -0.37 16.23 7.93
CA HIS A 52 0.88 16.58 7.25
C HIS A 52 0.66 17.68 6.20
N GLU A 53 -0.34 17.51 5.33
CA GLU A 53 -0.76 18.49 4.33
C GLU A 53 -1.08 19.85 4.97
N GLY A 54 -1.93 19.87 6.00
CA GLY A 54 -2.26 21.10 6.71
C GLY A 54 -1.06 21.76 7.40
N ILE A 55 -0.12 20.97 7.93
CA ILE A 55 1.14 21.48 8.50
C ILE A 55 1.97 22.15 7.41
N VAL A 56 2.20 21.49 6.28
CA VAL A 56 2.99 22.05 5.17
C VAL A 56 2.37 23.34 4.66
N GLY A 57 1.07 23.35 4.36
CA GLY A 57 0.33 24.55 3.95
C GLY A 57 0.48 25.70 4.94
N SER A 58 0.35 25.41 6.25
CA SER A 58 0.52 26.43 7.30
C SER A 58 1.93 27.03 7.37
N LEU A 59 2.97 26.25 7.00
CA LEU A 59 4.37 26.69 7.07
C LEU A 59 4.76 27.56 5.88
N ILE A 60 4.14 27.35 4.72
CA ILE A 60 4.38 28.13 3.51
C ILE A 60 3.37 29.28 3.33
N GLY A 61 2.33 29.32 4.16
CA GLY A 61 1.27 30.33 4.09
C GLY A 61 0.32 30.12 2.93
N ASP A 62 0.11 28.86 2.53
CA ASP A 62 -0.78 28.44 1.45
C ASP A 62 -1.90 27.56 2.04
N ASP A 63 -3.10 28.12 2.13
CA ASP A 63 -4.29 27.44 2.63
C ASP A 63 -4.99 26.58 1.56
N GLU A 64 -4.52 26.64 0.31
CA GLU A 64 -4.93 25.76 -0.79
C GLU A 64 -3.90 24.67 -1.11
N PHE A 65 -2.81 24.60 -0.34
CA PHE A 65 -1.77 23.58 -0.52
C PHE A 65 -2.39 22.18 -0.49
N ALA A 66 -2.07 21.40 -1.52
CA ALA A 66 -2.46 20.01 -1.64
C ALA A 66 -1.21 19.14 -1.82
N LEU A 67 -1.14 18.04 -1.09
CA LEU A 67 -0.08 17.06 -1.23
C LEU A 67 -0.26 16.31 -2.57
N PRO A 68 0.78 16.24 -3.42
CA PRO A 68 0.67 15.46 -4.66
C PRO A 68 0.63 13.97 -4.34
N PHE A 69 0.12 13.18 -5.28
CA PHE A 69 0.14 11.72 -5.22
C PHE A 69 1.03 11.15 -6.32
N TRP A 70 1.75 10.08 -6.00
CA TRP A 70 2.51 9.35 -7.01
C TRP A 70 1.57 8.41 -7.76
N ASN A 71 1.18 8.81 -8.97
CA ASN A 71 0.19 8.13 -9.82
C ASN A 71 0.70 6.84 -10.50
N TRP A 72 1.32 5.93 -9.73
CA TRP A 72 1.88 4.68 -10.24
C TRP A 72 0.82 3.66 -10.75
N ASP A 73 -0.48 3.97 -10.66
CA ASP A 73 -1.56 3.21 -11.31
C ASP A 73 -1.88 3.69 -12.74
N SER A 74 -1.14 4.70 -13.23
CA SER A 74 -1.21 5.19 -14.61
C SER A 74 0.10 4.95 -15.36
N PRO A 75 0.09 4.41 -16.60
CA PRO A 75 1.30 4.07 -17.36
C PRO A 75 2.33 5.19 -17.44
N ASP A 76 1.89 6.43 -17.68
CA ASP A 76 2.76 7.59 -17.87
C ASP A 76 3.44 8.07 -16.57
N ALA A 77 3.00 7.55 -15.42
CA ALA A 77 3.48 7.95 -14.09
C ALA A 77 3.98 6.75 -13.25
N MET A 78 4.26 5.60 -13.89
CA MET A 78 4.89 4.43 -13.26
C MET A 78 6.41 4.60 -13.06
N THR A 79 6.94 5.81 -13.04
CA THR A 79 8.35 6.07 -12.67
C THR A 79 8.37 6.92 -11.42
N LEU A 80 9.45 6.81 -10.62
CA LEU A 80 9.61 7.69 -9.45
C LEU A 80 9.61 9.15 -9.93
N PRO A 81 8.73 10.03 -9.41
CA PRO A 81 8.68 11.40 -9.90
C PRO A 81 10.03 12.13 -9.77
N GLY A 82 10.44 12.84 -10.82
CA GLY A 82 11.83 13.32 -10.93
C GLY A 82 12.27 14.36 -9.89
N TRP A 83 11.33 14.94 -9.16
CA TRP A 83 11.61 15.87 -8.06
C TRP A 83 12.17 15.16 -6.82
N TYR A 84 12.01 13.83 -6.69
CA TYR A 84 12.73 13.02 -5.67
C TYR A 84 14.23 12.88 -5.91
N MET A 85 14.72 13.28 -7.09
CA MET A 85 16.15 13.33 -7.36
C MET A 85 16.80 14.65 -6.93
N ASN A 86 16.04 15.55 -6.31
CA ASN A 86 16.49 16.90 -5.98
C ASN A 86 16.12 17.28 -4.55
N GLU A 87 16.97 18.08 -3.92
CA GLU A 87 16.67 18.70 -2.64
C GLU A 87 15.41 19.59 -2.71
N PRO A 88 14.57 19.62 -1.66
CA PRO A 88 14.71 18.92 -0.38
C PRO A 88 14.05 17.53 -0.37
N CYS A 89 13.66 17.00 -1.53
CA CYS A 89 12.92 15.73 -1.63
C CYS A 89 13.81 14.51 -1.83
N PHE A 90 15.12 14.72 -1.98
CA PHE A 90 16.10 13.66 -2.16
C PHE A 90 16.36 12.91 -0.85
N ASP A 91 16.36 11.59 -0.93
CA ASP A 91 16.74 10.68 0.13
C ASP A 91 17.91 9.81 -0.36
N ASP A 92 19.02 9.82 0.37
CA ASP A 92 20.22 9.07 0.03
C ASP A 92 20.16 7.58 0.45
N GLN A 93 19.06 7.18 1.09
CA GLN A 93 18.74 5.80 1.45
C GLN A 93 17.88 5.08 0.40
N SER A 94 17.37 5.78 -0.62
CA SER A 94 16.59 5.17 -1.71
C SER A 94 17.46 4.29 -2.63
N ASP A 95 16.83 3.36 -3.34
CA ASP A 95 17.49 2.55 -4.38
C ASP A 95 17.70 3.36 -5.66
N PHE A 96 18.92 3.87 -5.87
CA PHE A 96 19.22 4.69 -7.06
C PHE A 96 19.12 3.93 -8.38
N SER A 97 19.17 2.59 -8.36
CA SER A 97 18.94 1.80 -9.57
C SER A 97 17.48 1.85 -10.03
N HIS A 98 16.58 2.33 -9.17
CA HIS A 98 15.14 2.48 -9.39
C HIS A 98 14.73 3.89 -9.78
N PHE A 99 15.68 4.80 -9.95
CA PHE A 99 15.38 6.14 -10.44
C PHE A 99 14.97 6.10 -11.92
N PRO A 100 14.25 7.13 -12.40
CA PRO A 100 13.87 7.21 -13.81
C PRO A 100 15.06 6.99 -14.74
N PRO A 101 14.88 6.22 -15.83
CA PRO A 101 13.59 5.84 -16.42
C PRO A 101 13.01 4.48 -15.96
N LYS A 102 13.49 3.86 -14.86
CA LYS A 102 13.00 2.54 -14.45
C LYS A 102 11.52 2.61 -14.04
N VAL A 103 10.71 1.74 -14.65
CA VAL A 103 9.30 1.55 -14.31
C VAL A 103 9.20 0.84 -12.97
N CYS A 104 8.35 1.32 -12.07
CA CYS A 104 8.13 0.72 -10.77
C CYS A 104 7.54 -0.69 -10.90
N ASP A 105 7.98 -1.61 -10.06
CA ASP A 105 7.39 -2.95 -10.00
C ASP A 105 6.34 -2.99 -8.87
N LEU A 106 5.07 -2.87 -9.24
CA LEU A 106 3.97 -2.90 -8.26
C LEU A 106 3.87 -4.24 -7.53
N ASN A 107 4.52 -5.29 -8.04
CA ASN A 107 4.59 -6.61 -7.42
C ASN A 107 6.01 -6.99 -6.96
N PHE A 108 6.87 -6.00 -6.71
CA PHE A 108 8.30 -6.17 -6.44
C PHE A 108 8.63 -7.23 -5.39
N LEU A 109 9.65 -8.02 -5.69
CA LEU A 109 10.26 -9.00 -4.80
C LEU A 109 11.78 -8.84 -4.78
N GLU A 110 12.34 -8.77 -5.97
CA GLU A 110 13.74 -8.62 -6.27
C GLU A 110 13.87 -8.00 -7.66
N ASP A 111 15.04 -7.45 -7.95
CA ASP A 111 15.36 -6.95 -9.28
C ASP A 111 15.20 -8.03 -10.34
N ASN A 112 14.65 -7.60 -11.47
CA ASN A 112 14.43 -8.43 -12.64
C ASN A 112 14.64 -7.59 -13.91
N ASP A 113 14.85 -8.26 -15.02
CA ASP A 113 15.13 -7.65 -16.32
C ASP A 113 13.86 -7.61 -17.20
N ILE A 114 12.69 -7.30 -16.60
CA ILE A 114 11.44 -7.16 -17.35
C ILE A 114 11.47 -5.85 -18.16
N GLU A 115 11.11 -5.93 -19.43
CA GLU A 115 11.04 -4.75 -20.30
C GLU A 115 9.95 -3.76 -19.83
N PRO A 116 10.15 -2.43 -19.96
CA PRO A 116 9.23 -1.42 -19.43
C PRO A 116 7.76 -1.60 -19.86
N GLU A 117 7.52 -1.96 -21.12
CA GLU A 117 6.16 -2.18 -21.65
C GLU A 117 5.48 -3.39 -20.99
N GLU A 118 6.24 -4.46 -20.75
CA GLU A 118 5.75 -5.65 -20.05
C GLU A 118 5.51 -5.35 -18.57
N GLN A 119 6.41 -4.60 -17.91
CA GLN A 119 6.22 -4.19 -16.51
C GLN A 119 4.95 -3.34 -16.35
N ILE A 120 4.67 -2.41 -17.26
CA ILE A 120 3.43 -1.62 -17.27
C ILE A 120 2.21 -2.55 -17.37
N HIS A 121 2.24 -3.55 -18.25
CA HIS A 121 1.15 -4.50 -18.39
C HIS A 121 0.90 -5.31 -17.11
N LEU A 122 1.97 -5.79 -16.48
CA LEU A 122 1.92 -6.52 -15.21
C LEU A 122 1.38 -5.65 -14.07
N ASN A 123 1.81 -4.39 -14.00
CA ASN A 123 1.33 -3.42 -13.02
C ASN A 123 -0.18 -3.17 -13.16
N LEU A 124 -0.67 -2.95 -14.38
CA LEU A 124 -2.11 -2.74 -14.63
C LEU A 124 -2.94 -3.99 -14.29
N ALA A 125 -2.45 -5.18 -14.63
CA ALA A 125 -3.10 -6.44 -14.29
C ALA A 125 -3.16 -6.65 -12.77
N LEU A 126 -2.08 -6.33 -12.05
CA LEU A 126 -2.05 -6.35 -10.59
C LEU A 126 -3.07 -5.36 -10.02
N MET A 127 -3.12 -4.13 -10.53
CA MET A 127 -4.07 -3.13 -10.06
C MET A 127 -5.51 -3.60 -10.19
N TYR A 128 -5.89 -4.17 -11.33
CA TYR A 128 -7.20 -4.79 -11.49
C TYR A 128 -7.45 -5.88 -10.45
N LYS A 129 -6.46 -6.73 -10.20
CA LYS A 129 -6.56 -7.79 -9.18
C LYS A 129 -6.80 -7.20 -7.79
N GLN A 130 -6.05 -6.17 -7.41
CA GLN A 130 -6.06 -5.66 -6.04
C GLN A 130 -7.28 -4.80 -5.72
N VAL A 131 -7.78 -4.02 -6.70
CA VAL A 131 -8.88 -3.07 -6.46
C VAL A 131 -10.23 -3.51 -7.05
N VAL A 132 -10.27 -4.53 -7.92
CA VAL A 132 -11.52 -5.01 -8.55
C VAL A 132 -11.84 -6.47 -8.22
N SER A 133 -10.95 -7.41 -8.55
CA SER A 133 -11.27 -8.84 -8.40
C SER A 133 -11.03 -9.36 -6.99
N GLY A 134 -10.03 -8.83 -6.27
CA GLY A 134 -9.71 -9.17 -4.89
C GLY A 134 -10.44 -8.33 -3.84
N ALA A 135 -10.85 -7.10 -4.18
CA ALA A 135 -11.51 -6.16 -3.28
C ALA A 135 -13.04 -6.34 -3.19
N LYS A 136 -13.55 -7.59 -3.23
CA LYS A 136 -15.00 -7.88 -3.29
C LYS A 136 -15.74 -7.59 -1.99
N LYS A 137 -15.02 -7.51 -0.87
CA LYS A 137 -15.56 -7.23 0.47
C LYS A 137 -14.70 -6.21 1.20
N PRO A 138 -15.26 -5.43 2.13
CA PRO A 138 -14.49 -4.51 2.97
C PRO A 138 -13.30 -5.17 3.66
N GLU A 139 -13.48 -6.39 4.19
CA GLU A 139 -12.42 -7.11 4.93
C GLU A 139 -11.30 -7.59 4.00
N LEU A 140 -11.60 -7.82 2.71
CA LEU A 140 -10.58 -8.17 1.72
C LEU A 140 -9.78 -6.95 1.28
N PHE A 141 -10.44 -5.79 1.16
CA PHE A 141 -9.78 -4.55 0.73
C PHE A 141 -9.05 -3.86 1.88
N MET A 142 -9.71 -3.67 3.01
CA MET A 142 -9.20 -2.91 4.16
C MET A 142 -8.32 -3.75 5.09
N GLY A 143 -8.51 -5.07 5.12
CA GLY A 143 -7.87 -5.95 6.09
C GLY A 143 -8.81 -6.37 7.23
N CYS A 144 -8.31 -7.21 8.13
CA CYS A 144 -9.15 -7.82 9.16
C CYS A 144 -9.65 -6.81 10.22
N PRO A 145 -10.79 -7.11 10.88
CA PRO A 145 -11.30 -6.31 11.98
C PRO A 145 -10.35 -6.29 13.19
N TYR A 146 -9.99 -5.10 13.66
CA TYR A 146 -9.19 -4.88 14.86
C TYR A 146 -10.01 -4.19 15.95
N LYS A 147 -10.12 -4.84 17.11
CA LYS A 147 -10.92 -4.38 18.27
C LYS A 147 -10.06 -4.40 19.52
N ALA A 148 -10.29 -3.43 20.41
CA ALA A 148 -9.59 -3.35 21.67
C ALA A 148 -9.93 -4.54 22.59
N GLY A 149 -8.92 -5.15 23.19
CA GLY A 149 -9.07 -6.11 24.30
C GLY A 149 -9.70 -7.48 23.98
N GLU A 150 -10.13 -7.75 22.75
CA GLU A 150 -10.72 -9.05 22.37
C GLU A 150 -9.75 -9.93 21.58
N GLY A 151 -9.77 -11.23 21.91
CA GLY A 151 -8.88 -12.25 21.36
C GLY A 151 -9.04 -12.48 19.86
N SER A 152 -8.16 -11.84 19.10
CA SER A 152 -7.15 -12.48 18.24
C SER A 152 -6.30 -11.34 17.70
N VAL A 153 -4.98 -11.44 17.75
CA VAL A 153 -4.10 -10.56 16.96
C VAL A 153 -4.59 -10.66 15.51
N CYS A 154 -5.23 -9.60 15.02
CA CYS A 154 -5.65 -9.52 13.64
C CYS A 154 -4.39 -9.21 12.83
N ASP A 155 -3.99 -10.20 12.02
CA ASP A 155 -2.84 -10.14 11.15
C ASP A 155 -3.27 -10.58 9.75
N GLY A 156 -3.93 -9.68 9.05
CA GLY A 156 -4.62 -9.94 7.80
C GLY A 156 -4.66 -8.69 6.96
N PRO A 157 -3.56 -8.35 6.27
CA PRO A 157 -3.50 -7.17 5.43
C PRO A 157 -4.52 -7.29 4.29
N GLY A 158 -5.13 -6.15 3.99
CA GLY A 158 -6.00 -6.00 2.82
C GLY A 158 -5.23 -6.18 1.51
N THR A 159 -5.98 -6.21 0.40
CA THR A 159 -5.42 -6.41 -0.95
C THR A 159 -4.33 -5.37 -1.27
N VAL A 160 -4.67 -4.09 -1.12
CA VAL A 160 -3.77 -2.96 -1.43
C VAL A 160 -2.58 -2.86 -0.48
N GLU A 161 -2.79 -3.09 0.82
CA GLU A 161 -1.71 -3.10 1.82
C GLU A 161 -0.67 -4.17 1.46
N ARG A 162 -1.13 -5.36 1.08
CA ARG A 162 -0.24 -6.47 0.67
C ARG A 162 0.53 -6.14 -0.60
N ALA A 163 -0.16 -5.65 -1.63
CA ALA A 163 0.44 -5.11 -2.84
C ALA A 163 -0.58 -4.18 -3.52
N PRO A 164 -0.18 -2.99 -3.99
CA PRO A 164 1.20 -2.59 -4.22
C PRO A 164 1.88 -1.84 -3.07
N HIS A 165 1.23 -1.60 -1.94
CA HIS A 165 1.81 -0.81 -0.85
C HIS A 165 3.15 -1.39 -0.34
N ASN A 166 3.13 -2.60 0.23
CA ASN A 166 4.35 -3.22 0.80
C ASN A 166 5.45 -3.45 -0.24
N THR A 167 5.07 -3.75 -1.49
CA THR A 167 6.01 -4.01 -2.58
C THR A 167 6.66 -2.72 -3.06
N MET A 168 5.93 -1.61 -3.13
CA MET A 168 6.48 -0.29 -3.46
C MET A 168 7.40 0.24 -2.37
N HIS A 169 7.08 0.01 -1.09
CA HIS A 169 8.01 0.30 0.02
C HIS A 169 9.36 -0.40 -0.18
N LYS A 170 9.35 -1.70 -0.51
CA LYS A 170 10.55 -2.46 -0.82
C LYS A 170 11.26 -1.99 -2.09
N TRP A 171 10.50 -1.59 -3.11
CA TRP A 171 11.04 -1.12 -4.37
C TRP A 171 11.80 0.20 -4.15
N VAL A 172 11.25 1.17 -3.41
CA VAL A 172 11.97 2.43 -3.16
C VAL A 172 13.16 2.25 -2.21
N GLY A 173 13.03 1.43 -1.16
CA GLY A 173 14.10 1.22 -0.17
C GLY A 173 15.30 0.45 -0.70
N SER A 174 16.51 0.98 -0.46
CA SER A 174 17.76 0.40 -0.97
C SER A 174 18.14 -0.92 -0.32
N ASN A 175 18.50 -1.92 -1.11
CA ASN A 175 19.06 -3.18 -0.59
C ASN A 175 20.45 -3.04 0.05
N PHE A 176 21.10 -1.88 -0.06
CA PHE A 176 22.36 -1.58 0.62
C PHE A 176 22.17 -1.24 2.11
N GLN A 177 20.94 -0.93 2.52
CA GLN A 177 20.61 -0.69 3.93
C GLN A 177 20.21 -1.99 4.64
N PRO A 178 20.56 -2.18 5.93
CA PRO A 178 20.36 -3.45 6.64
C PRO A 178 18.93 -3.97 6.63
N LYS A 179 17.93 -3.07 6.67
CA LYS A 179 16.51 -3.37 6.63
C LYS A 179 15.80 -2.67 5.46
N ARG A 180 16.56 -2.21 4.46
CA ARG A 180 16.09 -1.40 3.33
C ARG A 180 15.53 -0.04 3.72
N GLU A 181 16.11 0.58 4.73
CA GLU A 181 15.82 1.97 5.07
C GLU A 181 15.98 2.90 3.85
N ASP A 182 15.26 4.02 3.75
CA ASP A 182 14.19 4.43 4.67
C ASP A 182 12.85 3.76 4.26
N MET A 183 12.40 3.90 3.01
CA MET A 183 11.09 3.40 2.52
C MET A 183 10.84 1.90 2.73
N GLY A 184 11.86 1.06 2.78
CA GLY A 184 11.71 -0.39 2.91
C GLY A 184 11.56 -0.92 4.33
N ALA A 185 11.52 -0.06 5.37
CA ALA A 185 11.26 -0.47 6.75
C ALA A 185 10.26 0.47 7.45
N PHE A 186 9.31 -0.10 8.21
CA PHE A 186 8.24 0.69 8.84
C PHE A 186 8.74 1.79 9.78
N TYR A 187 9.80 1.57 10.54
CA TYR A 187 10.31 2.57 11.48
C TYR A 187 10.96 3.79 10.81
N SER A 188 11.31 3.65 9.54
CA SER A 188 12.07 4.64 8.79
C SER A 188 11.31 5.21 7.60
N ALA A 189 10.30 4.51 7.07
CA ALA A 189 9.70 4.83 5.77
C ALA A 189 9.29 6.30 5.60
N ALA A 190 8.68 6.89 6.62
CA ALA A 190 8.21 8.28 6.58
C ALA A 190 9.32 9.36 6.68
N ARG A 191 10.60 8.95 6.73
CA ARG A 191 11.77 9.83 6.60
C ARG A 191 12.10 10.11 5.13
N ASP A 192 11.65 9.27 4.21
CA ASP A 192 11.69 9.55 2.77
C ASP A 192 10.46 10.40 2.38
N PRO A 193 10.62 11.59 1.76
CA PRO A 193 9.51 12.38 1.24
C PRO A 193 8.58 11.61 0.27
N ALA A 194 9.09 10.60 -0.44
CA ALA A 194 8.30 9.75 -1.33
C ALA A 194 7.18 8.99 -0.61
N PHE A 195 7.36 8.70 0.68
CA PHE A 195 6.36 8.08 1.55
C PHE A 195 5.00 8.77 1.44
N TYR A 196 4.98 10.09 1.56
CA TYR A 196 3.74 10.86 1.66
C TYR A 196 2.96 10.82 0.35
N THR A 197 3.63 10.91 -0.80
CA THR A 197 2.95 10.85 -2.10
C THR A 197 2.58 9.43 -2.52
N HIS A 198 3.35 8.42 -2.08
CA HIS A 198 2.97 7.02 -2.22
C HIS A 198 1.67 6.76 -1.47
N HIS A 199 1.63 7.15 -0.18
CA HIS A 199 0.45 7.01 0.67
C HIS A 199 -0.72 7.87 0.21
N ALA A 200 -0.48 9.05 -0.39
CA ALA A 200 -1.54 9.84 -1.02
C ALA A 200 -2.22 9.10 -2.19
N ASN A 201 -1.46 8.31 -2.97
CA ASN A 201 -2.09 7.48 -4.00
C ASN A 201 -2.84 6.29 -3.40
N ILE A 202 -2.33 5.70 -2.31
CA ILE A 202 -3.07 4.66 -1.55
C ILE A 202 -4.40 5.22 -1.01
N ASP A 203 -4.39 6.43 -0.47
CA ASP A 203 -5.61 7.10 0.01
C ASP A 203 -6.60 7.39 -1.14
N ARG A 204 -6.09 7.85 -2.29
CA ARG A 204 -6.88 8.00 -3.52
C ARG A 204 -7.55 6.69 -3.94
N LEU A 205 -6.86 5.55 -3.87
CA LEU A 205 -7.46 4.25 -4.20
C LEU A 205 -8.63 3.89 -3.27
N TRP A 206 -8.59 4.30 -2.00
CA TRP A 206 -9.70 4.08 -1.10
C TRP A 206 -10.96 4.81 -1.54
N GLU A 207 -10.85 6.04 -2.06
CA GLU A 207 -12.00 6.79 -2.61
C GLU A 207 -12.62 6.10 -3.83
N LEU A 208 -11.81 5.43 -4.65
CA LEU A 208 -12.29 4.70 -5.82
C LEU A 208 -13.10 3.45 -5.44
N VAL A 209 -12.79 2.84 -4.28
CA VAL A 209 -13.49 1.67 -3.78
C VAL A 209 -14.59 2.09 -2.82
N ARG A 210 -15.86 1.99 -3.26
CA ARG A 210 -17.07 2.42 -2.51
C ARG A 210 -17.33 1.59 -1.24
N ILE A 211 -16.49 1.71 -0.21
CA ILE A 211 -16.64 1.08 1.11
C ILE A 211 -16.92 2.16 2.15
N TYR A 212 -17.96 2.00 2.97
CA TYR A 212 -18.44 3.06 3.88
C TYR A 212 -18.05 2.82 5.37
N VAL A 213 -17.17 3.64 5.95
CA VAL A 213 -16.90 3.84 7.41
C VAL A 213 -17.40 5.23 7.89
N ARG A 214 -17.94 5.39 9.10
CA ARG A 214 -18.86 6.52 9.37
C ARG A 214 -18.28 7.95 9.39
N ASP A 215 -16.98 8.18 9.60
CA ASP A 215 -16.47 9.56 9.85
C ASP A 215 -15.16 9.97 9.14
N VAL A 216 -14.44 9.07 8.45
CA VAL A 216 -13.15 9.39 7.76
C VAL A 216 -13.26 9.29 6.23
N LEU A 217 -14.42 8.91 5.69
CA LEU A 217 -14.58 8.66 4.25
C LEU A 217 -14.72 9.90 3.38
N ASN A 218 -15.20 11.00 3.94
CA ASN A 218 -15.61 12.12 3.10
C ASN A 218 -14.43 13.10 3.00
N THR A 219 -13.57 12.85 2.03
CA THR A 219 -12.46 13.71 1.61
C THR A 219 -12.93 15.16 1.40
N THR A 220 -14.13 15.37 0.85
CA THR A 220 -14.75 16.71 0.74
C THR A 220 -15.02 17.38 2.08
N LYS A 221 -15.39 16.63 3.14
CA LYS A 221 -15.50 17.17 4.51
C LYS A 221 -14.12 17.45 5.13
N LEU A 222 -13.09 16.73 4.70
CA LEU A 222 -11.69 16.99 5.02
C LEU A 222 -11.06 18.10 4.15
N ARG A 223 -11.81 18.63 3.16
CA ARG A 223 -11.41 19.64 2.18
C ARG A 223 -10.23 19.24 1.26
N SER A 224 -9.92 17.95 1.20
CA SER A 224 -8.93 17.41 0.25
C SER A 224 -9.70 16.63 -0.82
N VAL A 225 -9.45 16.86 -2.10
CA VAL A 225 -10.04 16.09 -3.21
C VAL A 225 -8.96 15.87 -4.23
N TYR A 226 -8.79 14.63 -4.69
CA TYR A 226 -7.82 14.29 -5.72
C TYR A 226 -8.32 14.72 -7.11
N GLU A 227 -7.42 15.27 -7.94
CA GLU A 227 -7.71 15.47 -9.36
C GLU A 227 -8.01 14.13 -10.06
N GLU A 228 -9.03 14.10 -10.94
CA GLU A 228 -9.36 12.91 -11.71
C GLU A 228 -8.24 12.59 -12.70
N ALA A 229 -7.43 11.56 -12.39
CA ALA A 229 -6.56 10.91 -13.35
C ALA A 229 -7.30 9.75 -14.03
N GLU A 230 -7.17 9.61 -15.36
CA GLU A 230 -7.78 8.50 -16.11
C GLU A 230 -7.31 7.16 -15.54
N TYR A 231 -8.23 6.44 -14.91
CA TYR A 231 -8.01 5.07 -14.49
C TYR A 231 -8.00 4.18 -15.74
N ALA A 232 -6.91 3.46 -16.00
CA ALA A 232 -6.72 2.61 -17.17
C ALA A 232 -7.62 1.34 -17.19
N SER A 233 -8.82 1.39 -16.60
CA SER A 233 -9.84 0.33 -16.71
C SER A 233 -10.26 0.01 -18.14
N LYS A 234 -10.23 0.99 -19.06
CA LYS A 234 -10.64 0.77 -20.45
C LYS A 234 -9.69 -0.14 -21.24
N ALA A 235 -8.41 -0.24 -20.85
CA ALA A 235 -7.44 -1.13 -21.49
C ALA A 235 -7.52 -2.59 -20.98
N LEU A 236 -8.25 -2.84 -19.88
CA LEU A 236 -8.24 -4.14 -19.17
C LEU A 236 -9.21 -5.17 -19.75
N TYR A 237 -10.16 -4.77 -20.62
CA TYR A 237 -11.11 -5.72 -21.22
C TYR A 237 -10.46 -6.67 -22.24
N SER A 238 -9.25 -6.37 -22.72
CA SER A 238 -8.52 -7.17 -23.72
C SER A 238 -7.54 -8.21 -23.14
N ILE A 239 -7.34 -8.27 -21.81
CA ILE A 239 -6.27 -9.09 -21.18
C ILE A 239 -6.73 -10.51 -20.82
N GLN A 240 -7.94 -10.93 -21.21
CA GLN A 240 -8.47 -12.26 -20.84
C GLN A 240 -7.75 -13.48 -21.45
N ASN A 241 -6.72 -13.32 -22.30
CA ASN A 241 -6.13 -14.44 -23.07
C ASN A 241 -4.59 -14.56 -23.05
N GLY A 242 -3.88 -13.95 -22.10
CA GLY A 242 -2.42 -14.09 -21.99
C GLY A 242 -2.00 -15.07 -20.90
N GLN A 243 -1.42 -16.22 -21.26
CA GLN A 243 -0.64 -17.04 -20.32
C GLN A 243 0.73 -16.38 -20.11
N ALA A 244 0.95 -15.76 -18.95
CA ALA A 244 2.27 -15.34 -18.53
C ALA A 244 3.05 -16.57 -18.02
N SER A 245 4.15 -16.89 -18.70
CA SER A 245 5.08 -17.96 -18.36
C SER A 245 6.41 -17.29 -17.98
N SER A 246 6.69 -17.21 -16.68
CA SER A 246 8.07 -17.05 -16.21
C SER A 246 8.36 -18.07 -15.10
N GLU A 247 9.14 -19.09 -15.45
CA GLU A 247 9.65 -20.08 -14.50
C GLU A 247 10.84 -19.49 -13.74
N THR A 248 10.58 -18.86 -12.59
CA THR A 248 11.63 -18.64 -11.59
C THR A 248 11.69 -19.87 -10.68
N LYS A 249 12.84 -20.55 -10.62
CA LYS A 249 13.08 -21.71 -9.75
C LYS A 249 12.98 -21.30 -8.27
N ARG A 250 11.78 -21.36 -7.70
CA ARG A 250 11.51 -21.15 -6.27
C ARG A 250 10.97 -22.42 -5.64
N LYS A 251 11.06 -22.54 -4.30
CA LYS A 251 10.41 -23.64 -3.57
C LYS A 251 8.89 -23.50 -3.74
N GLN A 252 8.33 -24.29 -4.64
CA GLN A 252 6.90 -24.38 -4.88
C GLN A 252 6.32 -25.55 -4.08
N ASN A 253 5.33 -25.26 -3.26
CA ASN A 253 4.54 -26.27 -2.56
C ASN A 253 3.17 -26.33 -3.23
N HIS A 254 2.79 -27.51 -3.72
CA HIS A 254 1.46 -27.75 -4.26
C HIS A 254 0.60 -28.42 -3.19
N ILE A 255 -0.52 -27.79 -2.84
CA ILE A 255 -1.48 -28.30 -1.87
C ILE A 255 -2.83 -28.39 -2.56
N ALA A 256 -3.42 -29.59 -2.58
CA ALA A 256 -4.78 -29.77 -3.07
C ALA A 256 -5.77 -29.26 -2.03
N ILE A 257 -6.64 -28.33 -2.42
CA ILE A 257 -7.66 -27.74 -1.55
C ILE A 257 -9.05 -28.16 -2.07
N THR A 258 -9.93 -28.55 -1.16
CA THR A 258 -11.31 -28.93 -1.51
C THR A 258 -12.20 -27.69 -1.50
N ALA A 259 -12.93 -27.44 -2.59
CA ALA A 259 -13.88 -26.35 -2.65
C ALA A 259 -15.16 -26.71 -1.86
N SER A 260 -15.72 -25.74 -1.13
CA SER A 260 -16.95 -25.94 -0.36
C SER A 260 -18.19 -26.14 -1.26
N LYS A 261 -18.21 -25.56 -2.46
CA LYS A 261 -19.27 -25.70 -3.46
C LYS A 261 -18.69 -25.73 -4.88
N TYR A 262 -19.22 -26.60 -5.73
CA TYR A 262 -18.85 -26.73 -7.15
C TYR A 262 -20.00 -26.27 -8.05
N ASN A 263 -19.70 -25.79 -9.27
CA ASN A 263 -20.69 -25.41 -10.29
C ASN A 263 -21.75 -24.39 -9.84
N ARG A 264 -21.32 -23.36 -9.08
CA ARG A 264 -22.20 -22.30 -8.59
C ARG A 264 -22.85 -21.51 -9.73
N ARG A 265 -24.14 -21.20 -9.59
CA ARG A 265 -24.89 -20.34 -10.53
C ARG A 265 -24.42 -18.89 -10.43
N LYS A 266 -24.70 -18.07 -11.45
CA LYS A 266 -24.32 -16.64 -11.46
C LYS A 266 -24.85 -15.89 -10.23
N GLN A 267 -26.12 -16.08 -9.90
CA GLN A 267 -26.76 -15.47 -8.73
C GLN A 267 -26.07 -15.88 -7.42
N GLU A 268 -25.70 -17.16 -7.26
CA GLU A 268 -24.99 -17.64 -6.07
C GLU A 268 -23.58 -17.04 -5.95
N LYS A 269 -22.91 -16.76 -7.07
CA LYS A 269 -21.60 -16.09 -7.07
C LYS A 269 -21.70 -14.60 -6.74
N GLU A 270 -22.83 -13.97 -7.04
CA GLU A 270 -23.10 -12.57 -6.70
C GLU A 270 -23.53 -12.41 -5.23
N GLU A 271 -24.25 -13.40 -4.68
CA GLU A 271 -24.71 -13.41 -3.29
C GLU A 271 -23.61 -13.89 -2.32
N GLU A 272 -22.80 -14.86 -2.71
CA GLU A 272 -21.71 -15.43 -1.90
C GLU A 272 -20.38 -15.35 -2.65
N GLU A 273 -19.40 -14.62 -2.09
CA GLU A 273 -18.04 -14.65 -2.62
C GLU A 273 -17.29 -15.90 -2.13
N ALA A 274 -16.56 -16.58 -3.02
CA ALA A 274 -15.68 -17.68 -2.64
C ALA A 274 -14.27 -17.14 -2.47
N PHE A 275 -13.66 -17.39 -1.32
CA PHE A 275 -12.34 -16.90 -0.98
C PHE A 275 -11.48 -18.05 -0.46
N LEU A 276 -10.19 -18.01 -0.78
CA LEU A 276 -9.18 -18.86 -0.18
C LEU A 276 -8.66 -18.15 1.08
N VAL A 277 -8.61 -18.87 2.20
CA VAL A 277 -8.00 -18.37 3.43
C VAL A 277 -6.78 -19.21 3.78
N VAL A 278 -5.65 -18.54 3.96
CA VAL A 278 -4.41 -19.14 4.48
C VAL A 278 -4.23 -18.61 5.89
N HIS A 279 -4.23 -19.52 6.88
CA HIS A 279 -4.02 -19.20 8.29
C HIS A 279 -2.63 -19.64 8.76
N GLY A 280 -2.17 -19.07 9.88
CA GLY A 280 -0.93 -19.51 10.54
C GLY A 280 0.35 -19.08 9.81
N ILE A 281 0.30 -17.95 9.11
CA ILE A 281 1.49 -17.30 8.58
C ILE A 281 2.14 -16.56 9.75
N ASP A 282 3.31 -17.00 10.18
CA ASP A 282 4.08 -16.38 11.26
C ASP A 282 5.33 -15.72 10.65
N VAL A 283 5.41 -14.39 10.75
CA VAL A 283 6.47 -13.56 10.18
C VAL A 283 6.88 -12.49 11.19
N GLN A 284 8.13 -12.02 11.13
CA GLN A 284 8.57 -10.91 11.98
C GLN A 284 7.77 -9.64 11.62
N SER A 285 7.25 -8.94 12.63
CA SER A 285 6.30 -7.83 12.45
C SER A 285 6.90 -6.60 11.76
N ASP A 286 8.21 -6.43 11.82
CA ASP A 286 8.98 -5.34 11.23
C ASP A 286 9.52 -5.67 9.82
N GLU A 287 9.21 -6.84 9.27
CA GLU A 287 9.68 -7.28 7.96
C GLU A 287 8.54 -7.45 6.95
N TYR A 288 8.75 -6.95 5.74
CA TYR A 288 7.88 -7.22 4.61
C TYR A 288 8.15 -8.64 4.08
N VAL A 289 7.17 -9.54 4.15
CA VAL A 289 7.25 -10.90 3.58
C VAL A 289 6.22 -11.07 2.46
N LYS A 290 6.57 -11.80 1.40
CA LYS A 290 5.67 -12.08 0.27
C LYS A 290 5.85 -13.51 -0.25
N PHE A 291 4.74 -14.13 -0.61
CA PHE A 291 4.64 -15.36 -1.38
C PHE A 291 3.52 -15.20 -2.41
N ASP A 292 3.66 -15.84 -3.57
CA ASP A 292 2.68 -15.75 -4.65
C ASP A 292 1.74 -16.97 -4.62
N GLU A 293 0.45 -16.72 -4.79
CA GLU A 293 -0.59 -17.75 -4.89
C GLU A 293 -1.08 -17.87 -6.33
N TYR A 294 -1.13 -19.10 -6.83
CA TYR A 294 -1.64 -19.47 -8.15
C TYR A 294 -2.77 -20.49 -7.98
N SER A 295 -3.93 -20.21 -8.59
CA SER A 295 -5.16 -21.02 -8.50
C SER A 295 -5.67 -21.43 -9.87
#